data_AF-A0A2V9ILQ7-F1
#
_entry.id   AF-A0A2V9ILQ7-F1
#
_cell.length_a   1.000
_cell.length_b   1.000
_cell.length_c   1.000
_cell.angle_alpha   90.00
_cell.angle_beta   90.00
_cell.angle_gamma   90.00
#
_symmetry.space_group_name_H-M   'P 1'
#
loop_
_entity.id
_entity.type
_entity.pdbx_description
1 polymer ?
#
loop_
_entity_poly.entity_id
_entity_poly.type
_entity_poly.pdbx_seq_one_letter_code
_entity_poly.pdbx_strand_id
1 'polypeptide(L)'
;MVLRLLAGRSASFGKLRARILLYIVIVLGTPLSSAPETADLEKQYREAAAQLVCQCGGCREQLTVCGMQNCHSATPMRAEIREKLQAGMTVEKIVDGFVARIGKQVLAAPTLKGFDLTAWIMPIVMFALGLIVVSWIVVRMARPAAAAEASAPVIVDPRVERELKDFEEES
;
A
#
# COMPACT_ATOMS: atom_id res chain seq x y z
N MET A 1 3.63 -71.09 -48.80
CA MET A 1 4.58 -70.37 -47.93
C MET A 1 4.72 -68.96 -48.47
N VAL A 2 4.52 -67.95 -47.61
CA VAL A 2 4.76 -66.51 -47.81
C VAL A 2 3.77 -65.72 -48.71
N LEU A 3 2.74 -65.10 -48.11
CA LEU A 3 2.68 -63.63 -47.95
C LEU A 3 1.47 -63.23 -47.08
N ARG A 4 1.69 -63.28 -45.76
CA ARG A 4 1.04 -62.36 -44.82
C ARG A 4 1.53 -60.95 -45.15
N LEU A 5 0.70 -59.94 -44.87
CA LEU A 5 0.99 -58.51 -44.63
C LEU A 5 0.19 -57.61 -45.57
N LEU A 6 -0.99 -57.13 -45.13
CA LEU A 6 -1.52 -55.78 -45.43
C LEU A 6 -2.94 -55.51 -44.89
N ALA A 7 -3.64 -56.47 -44.28
CA ALA A 7 -5.04 -56.29 -43.84
C ALA A 7 -5.23 -55.89 -42.36
N GLY A 8 -4.26 -55.21 -41.74
CA GLY A 8 -4.24 -54.98 -40.28
C GLY A 8 -4.38 -53.54 -39.79
N ARG A 9 -4.46 -52.53 -40.67
CA ARG A 9 -4.24 -51.12 -40.26
C ARG A 9 -5.45 -50.17 -40.42
N SER A 10 -6.61 -50.69 -40.86
CA SER A 10 -7.80 -49.85 -41.13
C SER A 10 -8.77 -49.80 -39.92
N ALA A 11 -8.97 -50.91 -39.20
CA ALA A 11 -10.00 -51.00 -38.16
C ALA A 11 -9.64 -50.26 -36.85
N SER A 12 -8.35 -50.01 -36.58
CA SER A 12 -7.92 -49.30 -35.36
C SER A 12 -8.03 -47.77 -35.49
N PHE A 13 -7.85 -47.23 -36.70
CA PHE A 13 -7.94 -45.80 -36.96
C PHE A 13 -9.36 -45.25 -36.81
N GLY A 14 -10.38 -46.03 -37.17
CA GLY A 14 -11.78 -45.64 -36.97
C GLY A 14 -12.16 -45.53 -35.49
N LYS A 15 -11.72 -46.51 -34.68
CA LYS A 15 -11.94 -46.51 -33.23
C LYS A 15 -11.13 -45.43 -32.52
N LEU A 16 -9.91 -45.15 -32.99
CA LEU A 16 -9.04 -44.11 -32.45
C LEU A 16 -9.54 -42.70 -32.83
N ARG A 17 -9.98 -42.49 -34.07
CA ARG A 17 -10.63 -41.24 -34.52
C ARG A 17 -11.94 -40.99 -33.79
N ALA A 18 -12.77 -42.02 -33.59
CA ALA A 18 -14.00 -41.89 -32.83
C ALA A 18 -13.74 -41.55 -31.35
N ARG A 19 -12.70 -42.14 -30.73
CA ARG A 19 -12.28 -41.81 -29.36
C ARG A 19 -11.70 -40.41 -29.24
N ILE A 20 -10.91 -39.98 -30.22
CA ILE A 20 -10.36 -38.62 -30.28
C ILE A 20 -11.51 -37.60 -30.47
N LEU A 21 -12.45 -37.85 -31.38
CA LEU A 21 -13.62 -36.99 -31.58
C LEU A 21 -14.50 -36.94 -30.33
N LEU A 22 -14.71 -38.06 -29.65
CA LEU A 22 -15.42 -38.10 -28.36
C LEU A 22 -14.69 -37.29 -27.29
N TYR A 23 -13.37 -37.41 -27.19
CA TYR A 23 -12.55 -36.62 -26.26
C TYR A 23 -12.60 -35.13 -26.57
N ILE A 24 -12.55 -34.74 -27.85
CA ILE A 24 -12.63 -33.36 -28.29
C ILE A 24 -14.00 -32.77 -27.94
N VAL A 25 -15.10 -33.52 -28.14
CA VAL A 25 -16.46 -33.10 -27.75
C VAL A 25 -16.61 -32.99 -26.24
N ILE A 26 -15.99 -33.88 -25.46
CA ILE A 26 -16.00 -33.80 -23.99
C ILE A 26 -15.17 -32.60 -23.48
N VAL A 27 -14.03 -32.30 -24.11
CA VAL A 27 -13.16 -31.18 -23.74
C VAL A 27 -13.78 -29.84 -24.16
N LEU A 28 -14.31 -29.72 -25.38
CA LEU A 28 -15.01 -28.51 -25.85
C LEU A 28 -16.42 -28.35 -25.26
N GLY A 29 -17.02 -29.43 -24.76
CA GLY A 29 -18.33 -29.42 -24.12
C GLY A 29 -18.29 -29.08 -22.63
N THR A 30 -17.12 -28.76 -22.06
CA THR A 30 -17.08 -28.20 -20.71
C THR A 30 -17.73 -26.81 -20.75
N PRO A 31 -18.91 -26.61 -20.13
CA PRO A 31 -19.41 -25.25 -19.98
C PRO A 31 -18.36 -24.49 -19.19
N LEU A 32 -17.80 -23.43 -19.77
CA LEU A 32 -17.17 -22.38 -18.99
C LEU A 32 -18.22 -21.97 -17.95
N SER A 33 -18.04 -22.46 -16.72
CA SER A 33 -18.88 -22.09 -15.60
C SER A 33 -18.56 -20.62 -15.33
N SER A 34 -19.35 -19.72 -15.93
CA SER A 34 -19.38 -18.32 -15.55
C SER A 34 -19.83 -18.28 -14.11
N ALA A 35 -18.91 -17.97 -13.20
CA ALA A 35 -19.25 -17.61 -11.83
C ALA A 35 -20.37 -16.56 -11.88
N PRO A 36 -21.35 -16.62 -10.95
CA PRO A 36 -22.52 -15.78 -11.04
C PRO A 36 -22.09 -14.31 -10.94
N GLU A 37 -22.50 -13.49 -11.89
CA GLU A 37 -22.30 -12.03 -11.94
C GLU A 37 -22.65 -11.35 -10.59
N THR A 38 -23.55 -11.97 -9.82
CA THR A 38 -23.97 -11.54 -8.48
C THR A 38 -22.86 -11.59 -7.42
N ALA A 39 -21.91 -12.53 -7.51
CA ALA A 39 -20.78 -12.60 -6.58
C ALA A 39 -19.82 -11.41 -6.80
N ASP A 40 -19.71 -10.95 -8.04
CA ASP A 40 -18.91 -9.78 -8.38
C ASP A 40 -19.60 -8.48 -7.95
N LEU A 41 -20.91 -8.36 -8.17
CA LEU A 41 -21.69 -7.20 -7.72
C LEU A 41 -21.69 -7.01 -6.20
N GLU A 42 -21.80 -8.08 -5.42
CA GLU A 42 -21.73 -7.99 -3.96
C GLU A 42 -20.34 -7.55 -3.47
N LYS A 43 -19.28 -8.00 -4.16
CA LYS A 43 -17.90 -7.56 -3.87
C LYS A 43 -17.74 -6.08 -4.18
N GLN A 44 -18.18 -5.63 -5.36
CA GLN A 44 -18.15 -4.21 -5.75
C GLN A 44 -18.98 -3.34 -4.81
N TYR A 45 -20.15 -3.83 -4.37
CA TYR A 45 -20.98 -3.15 -3.37
C TYR A 45 -20.24 -2.96 -2.05
N ARG A 46 -19.58 -4.01 -1.54
CA ARG A 46 -18.80 -3.93 -0.31
C ARG A 46 -17.64 -2.96 -0.44
N GLU A 47 -16.97 -2.94 -1.59
CA GLU A 47 -15.88 -2.02 -1.87
C GLU A 47 -16.35 -0.57 -1.89
N ALA A 48 -17.44 -0.27 -2.62
CA ALA A 48 -18.05 1.06 -2.63
C ALA A 48 -18.52 1.49 -1.23
N ALA A 49 -19.19 0.60 -0.50
CA ALA A 49 -19.73 0.88 0.83
C ALA A 49 -18.62 1.04 1.89
N ALA A 50 -17.46 0.40 1.73
CA ALA A 50 -16.32 0.56 2.64
C ALA A 50 -15.65 1.92 2.46
N GLN A 51 -15.66 2.46 1.23
CA GLN A 51 -15.12 3.79 0.95
C GLN A 51 -16.03 4.93 1.43
N LEU A 52 -17.30 4.64 1.77
CA LEU A 52 -18.31 5.65 2.11
C LEU A 52 -18.72 5.59 3.58
N VAL A 53 -18.83 6.75 4.21
CA VAL A 53 -19.24 6.94 5.62
C VAL A 53 -20.64 7.54 5.68
N CYS A 54 -21.46 6.99 6.57
CA CYS A 54 -22.83 7.42 6.76
C CYS A 54 -22.91 8.83 7.36
N GLN A 55 -23.73 9.69 6.76
CA GLN A 55 -23.91 11.10 7.14
C GLN A 55 -25.15 11.34 8.00
N CYS A 56 -25.58 10.34 8.78
CA CYS A 56 -26.76 10.46 9.64
C CYS A 56 -26.55 11.36 10.88
N GLY A 57 -25.35 11.88 11.11
CA GLY A 57 -25.00 12.71 12.27
C GLY A 57 -24.77 11.94 13.57
N GLY A 58 -25.31 10.72 13.72
CA GLY A 58 -25.14 9.90 14.93
C GLY A 58 -23.95 8.94 14.87
N CYS A 59 -23.94 8.03 13.89
CA CYS A 59 -23.02 6.90 13.85
C CYS A 59 -21.65 7.28 13.27
N ARG A 60 -21.63 8.01 12.15
CA ARG A 60 -20.41 8.40 11.40
C ARG A 60 -19.46 7.22 11.13
N GLU A 61 -20.03 6.05 10.89
CA GLU A 61 -19.29 4.83 10.57
C GLU A 61 -19.44 4.48 9.08
N GLN A 62 -18.53 3.64 8.57
CA GLN A 62 -18.60 3.07 7.22
C GLN A 62 -19.95 2.41 6.94
N LEU A 63 -20.44 2.52 5.71
CA LEU A 63 -21.73 1.95 5.31
C LEU A 63 -21.78 0.42 5.48
N THR A 64 -20.63 -0.25 5.38
CA THR A 64 -20.49 -1.71 5.59
C THR A 64 -20.66 -2.13 7.05
N VAL A 65 -20.21 -1.31 8.01
CA VAL A 65 -20.20 -1.63 9.45
C VAL A 65 -21.47 -1.12 10.15
N CYS A 66 -22.09 -0.05 9.63
CA CYS A 66 -23.27 0.56 10.25
C CYS A 66 -24.47 -0.42 10.35
N GLY A 67 -24.74 -0.96 11.54
CA GLY A 67 -25.84 -1.90 11.78
C GLY A 67 -27.26 -1.30 11.78
N MET A 68 -27.40 0.03 11.61
CA MET A 68 -28.72 0.69 11.58
C MET A 68 -29.45 0.36 10.27
N GLN A 69 -30.48 -0.48 10.37
CA GLN A 69 -31.32 -0.92 9.24
C GLN A 69 -32.24 0.20 8.72
N ASN A 70 -32.80 1.01 9.63
CA ASN A 70 -33.77 2.08 9.33
C ASN A 70 -33.15 3.47 9.55
N CYS A 71 -32.02 3.73 8.91
CA CYS A 71 -31.37 5.03 8.98
C CYS A 71 -31.79 5.89 7.78
N HIS A 72 -32.31 7.09 8.04
CA HIS A 72 -32.73 8.03 6.98
C HIS A 72 -31.63 8.33 5.95
N SER A 73 -30.35 8.28 6.35
CA SER A 73 -29.21 8.55 5.47
C SER A 73 -28.62 7.27 4.86
N ALA A 74 -28.35 6.23 5.66
CA ALA A 74 -27.67 5.03 5.17
C ALA A 74 -28.54 4.19 4.22
N THR A 75 -29.84 4.08 4.49
CA THR A 75 -30.75 3.25 3.70
C THR A 75 -30.84 3.70 2.24
N PRO A 76 -31.09 4.98 1.92
CA PRO A 76 -31.10 5.43 0.51
C PRO A 76 -29.72 5.33 -0.15
N MET A 77 -28.62 5.60 0.56
CA MET A 77 -27.27 5.46 -0.01
C MET A 77 -26.97 4.01 -0.43
N ARG A 78 -27.31 3.03 0.41
CA ARG A 78 -27.11 1.61 0.09
C ARG A 78 -27.96 1.17 -1.09
N ALA A 79 -29.18 1.68 -1.20
CA ALA A 79 -30.05 1.42 -2.34
C ALA A 79 -29.46 2.01 -3.63
N GLU A 80 -29.01 3.26 -3.59
CA GLU A 80 -28.41 3.94 -4.74
C GLU A 80 -27.11 3.26 -5.22
N ILE A 81 -26.24 2.81 -4.31
CA ILE A 81 -25.03 2.06 -4.69
C ILE A 81 -25.42 0.79 -5.45
N ARG A 82 -26.41 0.03 -4.93
CA ARG A 82 -26.89 -1.20 -5.58
C ARG A 82 -27.49 -0.93 -6.96
N GLU A 83 -28.31 0.11 -7.08
CA GLU A 83 -28.91 0.52 -8.35
C GLU A 83 -27.85 0.89 -9.38
N LYS A 84 -26.83 1.68 -9.00
CA LYS A 84 -25.76 2.08 -9.91
C LYS A 84 -24.86 0.93 -10.33
N LEU A 85 -24.57 -0.01 -9.42
CA LEU A 85 -23.81 -1.21 -9.76
C LEU A 85 -24.60 -2.10 -10.73
N GLN A 86 -25.91 -2.27 -10.53
CA GLN A 86 -26.78 -2.97 -11.46
C GLN A 86 -26.86 -2.27 -12.83
N ALA A 87 -26.73 -0.95 -12.87
CA ALA A 87 -26.61 -0.18 -14.10
C ALA A 87 -25.22 -0.28 -14.77
N GLY A 88 -24.28 -1.07 -14.23
CA GLY A 88 -22.94 -1.26 -14.78
C GLY A 88 -21.97 -0.10 -14.52
N MET A 89 -22.27 0.77 -13.55
CA MET A 89 -21.34 1.84 -13.15
C MET A 89 -20.19 1.27 -12.30
N THR A 90 -18.97 1.78 -12.50
CA THR A 90 -17.81 1.35 -11.71
C THR A 90 -17.83 1.95 -10.30
N VAL A 91 -17.18 1.28 -9.35
CA VAL A 91 -17.09 1.69 -7.94
C VAL A 91 -16.58 3.13 -7.80
N GLU A 92 -15.55 3.50 -8.55
CA GLU A 92 -14.93 4.83 -8.49
C GLU A 92 -15.93 5.92 -8.91
N LYS A 93 -16.68 5.68 -10.00
CA LYS A 93 -17.69 6.64 -10.47
C LYS A 93 -18.83 6.81 -9.47
N ILE A 94 -19.22 5.74 -8.80
CA ILE A 94 -20.24 5.78 -7.76
C ILE A 94 -19.77 6.65 -6.60
N VAL A 95 -18.56 6.37 -6.09
CA VAL A 95 -17.95 7.13 -4.99
C VAL A 95 -17.78 8.59 -5.37
N ASP A 96 -17.18 8.90 -6.52
CA ASP A 96 -17.01 10.27 -7.03
C ASP A 96 -18.34 11.03 -7.12
N GLY A 97 -19.42 10.35 -7.55
CA GLY A 97 -20.76 10.94 -7.57
C GLY A 97 -21.33 11.27 -6.18
N PHE A 98 -20.93 10.55 -5.14
CA PHE A 98 -21.22 10.91 -3.75
C PHE A 98 -20.33 12.06 -3.26
N VAL A 99 -19.02 12.05 -3.58
CA VAL A 99 -18.10 13.14 -3.22
C VAL A 99 -18.55 14.46 -3.84
N ALA A 100 -18.99 14.47 -5.09
CA ALA A 100 -19.45 15.67 -5.79
C ALA A 100 -20.69 16.30 -5.15
N ARG A 101 -21.57 15.49 -4.53
CA ARG A 101 -22.83 15.96 -3.91
C ARG A 101 -22.70 16.26 -2.42
N ILE A 102 -21.94 15.45 -1.68
CA ILE A 102 -21.86 15.49 -0.21
C ILE A 102 -20.55 16.14 0.27
N GLY A 103 -19.51 16.14 -0.57
CA GLY A 103 -18.17 16.60 -0.25
C GLY A 103 -17.25 15.48 0.27
N LYS A 104 -15.99 15.82 0.54
CA LYS A 104 -14.94 14.88 0.95
C LYS A 104 -15.20 14.18 2.29
N GLN A 105 -16.11 14.72 3.12
CA GLN A 105 -16.53 14.14 4.40
C GLN A 105 -17.25 12.78 4.27
N VAL A 106 -17.70 12.44 3.05
CA VAL A 106 -18.34 11.15 2.80
C VAL A 106 -17.34 10.01 2.64
N LEU A 107 -16.06 10.30 2.40
CA LEU A 107 -15.07 9.24 2.28
C LEU A 107 -14.62 8.75 3.65
N ALA A 108 -14.43 7.44 3.77
CA ALA A 108 -13.84 6.80 4.95
C ALA A 108 -12.37 7.18 5.14
N ALA A 109 -11.66 7.49 4.05
CA ALA A 109 -10.28 7.95 4.08
C ALA A 109 -10.16 9.32 3.41
N PRO A 110 -9.41 10.27 4.00
CA PRO A 110 -9.12 11.54 3.35
C PRO A 110 -8.36 11.28 2.04
N THR A 111 -8.85 11.83 0.93
CA THR A 111 -8.14 11.75 -0.35
C THR A 111 -6.80 12.46 -0.23
N LEU A 112 -5.70 11.82 -0.63
CA LEU A 112 -4.33 12.41 -0.66
C LEU A 112 -4.16 13.50 -1.76
N LYS A 113 -5.17 14.32 -2.02
CA LYS A 113 -5.16 15.36 -3.07
C LYS A 113 -5.37 16.75 -2.46
N GLY A 114 -4.46 17.67 -2.79
CA GLY A 114 -4.55 19.08 -2.44
C GLY A 114 -4.15 19.39 -1.00
N PHE A 115 -5.07 20.00 -0.24
CA PHE A 115 -4.83 20.49 1.13
C PHE A 115 -4.47 19.38 2.12
N ASP A 116 -5.05 18.19 1.96
CA ASP A 116 -4.76 17.01 2.79
C ASP A 116 -3.26 16.61 2.71
N LEU A 117 -2.63 16.81 1.55
CA LEU A 117 -1.20 16.51 1.38
C LEU A 117 -0.32 17.54 2.10
N THR A 118 -0.72 18.81 2.11
CA THR A 118 0.02 19.87 2.82
C THR A 118 0.00 19.63 4.32
N ALA A 119 -1.17 19.23 4.87
CA ALA A 119 -1.30 18.86 6.27
C ALA A 119 -0.37 17.71 6.68
N TRP A 120 -0.07 16.78 5.75
CA TRP A 120 0.81 15.65 6.01
C TRP A 120 2.31 15.98 5.84
N ILE A 121 2.66 16.86 4.89
CA ILE A 121 4.05 17.28 4.64
C ILE A 121 4.55 18.29 5.69
N MET A 122 3.66 19.17 6.16
CA MET A 122 3.98 20.24 7.10
C MET A 122 4.72 19.78 8.37
N PRO A 123 4.32 18.69 9.08
CA PRO A 123 5.07 18.22 10.25
C PRO A 123 6.49 17.76 9.93
N ILE A 124 6.71 17.11 8.78
CA ILE A 124 8.05 16.67 8.35
C ILE A 124 8.92 17.89 8.04
N VAL A 125 8.37 18.88 7.34
CA VAL A 125 9.09 20.12 6.99
C VAL A 125 9.45 20.92 8.24
N MET A 126 8.52 21.11 9.18
CA MET A 126 8.78 21.79 10.44
C MET A 126 9.86 21.08 11.26
N PHE A 127 9.80 19.76 11.35
CA PHE A 127 10.79 18.97 12.07
C PHE A 127 12.18 19.07 11.43
N ALA A 128 12.26 18.94 10.11
CA ALA A 128 13.51 19.08 9.36
C ALA A 128 14.13 20.49 9.52
N LEU A 129 13.31 21.54 9.44
CA LEU A 129 13.74 22.92 9.69
C LEU A 129 14.29 23.09 11.10
N GLY A 130 13.61 22.53 12.11
CA GLY A 130 14.08 22.55 13.50
C GLY A 130 15.45 21.90 13.66
N LEU A 131 15.65 20.70 13.09
CA LEU A 131 16.93 20.00 13.12
C LEU A 131 18.05 20.77 12.42
N ILE A 132 17.77 21.41 11.28
CA ILE A 132 18.74 22.23 10.55
C ILE A 132 19.17 23.43 11.41
N VAL A 133 18.22 24.13 12.03
CA VAL A 133 18.53 25.29 12.88
C VAL A 133 19.34 24.88 14.11
N VAL A 134 18.94 23.82 14.80
CA VAL A 134 19.64 23.32 16.00
C VAL A 134 21.06 22.86 15.64
N SER A 135 21.21 22.05 14.59
CA SER A 135 22.53 21.59 14.14
C SER A 135 23.44 22.75 13.74
N TRP A 136 22.91 23.75 13.05
CA TRP A 136 23.65 24.96 12.68
C TRP A 136 24.12 25.75 13.92
N ILE A 137 23.25 25.93 14.92
CA ILE A 137 23.61 26.59 16.19
C ILE A 137 24.68 25.79 16.93
N VAL A 138 24.53 24.47 17.05
CA VAL A 138 25.48 23.60 17.74
C VAL A 138 26.85 23.64 17.07
N VAL A 139 26.93 23.52 15.74
CA VAL A 139 28.20 23.60 14.99
C VAL A 139 28.83 24.99 15.14
N ARG A 140 28.02 26.05 15.16
CA ARG A 140 28.51 27.43 15.31
C ARG A 140 28.99 27.74 16.73
N MET A 141 28.37 27.16 17.76
CA MET A 141 28.78 27.29 19.15
C MET A 141 29.96 26.38 19.49
N ALA A 142 30.08 25.23 18.84
CA ALA A 142 31.18 24.29 18.98
C ALA A 142 32.46 24.72 18.24
N ARG A 143 32.67 26.04 18.00
CA ARG A 143 33.99 26.53 17.57
C ARG A 143 35.02 26.09 18.62
N PRO A 144 36.13 25.46 18.22
CA PRO A 144 36.88 24.63 19.15
C PRO A 144 37.62 25.49 20.18
N ALA A 145 37.32 25.26 21.45
CA ALA A 145 38.30 25.43 22.52
C ALA A 145 39.55 24.53 22.30
N ALA A 146 39.49 23.57 21.36
CA ALA A 146 40.62 22.72 20.99
C ALA A 146 41.81 23.47 20.34
N ALA A 147 41.63 24.71 19.84
CA ALA A 147 42.77 25.53 19.43
C ALA A 147 43.56 26.12 20.63
N ALA A 148 42.95 26.16 21.83
CA ALA A 148 43.61 26.65 23.04
C ALA A 148 44.49 25.57 23.70
N GLU A 149 44.16 24.28 23.55
CA GLU A 149 44.97 23.19 24.11
C GLU A 149 46.23 22.90 23.28
N ALA A 150 46.17 23.07 21.95
CA ALA A 150 47.32 22.85 21.06
C ALA A 150 48.37 23.98 21.09
N SER A 151 48.08 25.11 21.75
CA SER A 151 48.97 26.29 21.81
C SER A 151 49.48 26.60 23.22
N ALA A 152 49.18 25.74 24.21
CA ALA A 152 49.72 25.91 25.54
C ALA A 152 51.24 25.72 25.51
N PRO A 153 52.06 26.72 25.89
CA PRO A 153 53.50 26.56 25.96
C PRO A 153 53.81 25.48 27.00
N VAL A 154 54.58 24.47 26.59
CA VAL A 154 55.11 23.46 27.51
C VAL A 154 56.09 24.17 28.45
N ILE A 155 55.62 24.49 29.66
CA ILE A 155 56.47 24.99 30.73
C ILE A 155 57.17 23.78 31.35
N VAL A 156 58.41 23.53 30.95
CA VAL A 156 59.24 22.49 31.57
C VAL A 156 59.69 23.00 32.94
N ASP A 157 59.30 22.31 34.00
CA ASP A 157 59.73 22.64 35.35
C ASP A 157 61.23 22.31 35.51
N PRO A 158 62.08 23.25 35.96
CA PRO A 158 63.52 23.02 36.15
C PRO A 158 63.87 21.85 37.09
N ARG A 159 62.91 21.39 37.92
CA ARG A 159 63.05 20.19 38.75
C ARG A 159 63.02 18.90 37.92
N VAL A 160 62.14 18.81 36.94
CA VAL A 160 62.00 17.62 36.07
C VAL A 160 63.26 17.46 35.21
N GLU A 161 63.83 18.58 34.75
CA GLU A 161 65.09 18.60 34.01
C GLU A 161 66.28 18.09 34.85
N ARG A 162 66.25 18.31 36.17
CA ARG A 162 67.28 17.77 37.07
C ARG A 162 67.11 16.28 37.29
N GLU A 163 65.89 15.82 37.52
CA GLU A 163 65.63 14.38 37.71
C GLU A 163 65.97 13.58 36.44
N LEU A 164 65.66 14.10 35.25
CA LEU A 164 66.07 13.47 33.98
C LEU A 164 67.59 13.29 33.86
N LYS A 165 68.37 14.31 34.27
CA LYS A 165 69.84 14.24 34.25
C LYS A 165 70.40 13.23 35.23
N ASP A 166 69.82 13.16 36.43
CA ASP A 166 70.23 12.17 37.43
C ASP A 166 70.00 10.72 36.93
N PHE A 167 68.90 10.47 36.20
CA PHE A 167 68.64 9.15 35.58
C PHE A 167 69.59 8.82 34.42
N GLU A 168 70.04 9.82 33.66
CA GLU A 168 70.95 9.65 32.51
C GLU A 168 72.40 9.41 32.96
N GLU A 169 72.79 9.94 34.13
CA GLU A 169 74.10 9.68 34.75
C GLU A 169 74.17 8.33 35.48
N GLU A 170 73.02 7.77 35.89
CA GLU A 170 72.94 6.47 36.59
C GLU A 170 72.88 5.26 35.63
N SER A 171 72.65 5.48 34.32
CA SER A 171 72.62 4.44 33.27
C SER A 171 73.95 4.27 32.54
#